data_AF-A0A812IUC0-F1
#
_entry.id   AF-A0A812IUC0-F1
#
_cell.length_a   1.000
_cell.length_b   1.000
_cell.length_c   1.000
_cell.angle_alpha   90.00
_cell.angle_beta   90.00
_cell.angle_gamma   90.00
#
_symmetry.space_group_name_H-M   'P 1'
#
loop_
_entity.id
_entity.type
_entity.pdbx_description
1 polymer ?
#
loop_
_entity_poly.entity_id
_entity_poly.type
_entity_poly.pdbx_seq_one_letter_code
_entity_poly.pdbx_strand_id
1 'polypeptide(L)'
;MEPASPTSETSSWSTAKKAVERQSTRALAWGASIREYNQKKVERSMSSTQTSQAAKKKSRVRSEIESWLRRYLCFCCLSGEGELPQAVTIATDVEDLKQSVRQKMSKQTYSVKDFYKSNGIFQRIAKSNYFENFTLFIIGVNSLWIWVDTDNNDAAIITEAKMEFQIVENIFCAFFTFEWVVRWMAFRRTSFAFRDAWFVFDTLLVTLMILETWITPIVLGVLSISSDGIGDASILRLVRLLRLARMTRVAKLLRAFPEVLIMIKGISAAARSVFFTICLLLLVLYIFGIAFRQICVGLGIGEAHFPTVPEAMLTLLIHGVFMDDMAELVAEVKGESSVAFGLFIIFVLIASITLMNMLIGVLCEVVSMVGQSEREELLVDLVKRELLDIILAADEDGDGLMSHAEFLRILESPEGLKALET
;
A
#
# COMPACT_ATOMS: atom_id res chain seq x y z
N MET A 1 90.35 -29.63 18.07
CA MET A 1 89.57 -30.62 17.29
C MET A 1 88.36 -29.88 16.74
N GLU A 2 88.32 -29.69 15.43
CA GLU A 2 87.21 -29.06 14.69
C GLU A 2 85.89 -29.80 14.95
N PRO A 3 84.76 -29.10 15.13
CA PRO A 3 83.45 -29.68 14.92
C PRO A 3 83.01 -29.49 13.45
N ALA A 4 82.67 -30.61 12.83
CA ALA A 4 82.20 -30.73 11.46
C ALA A 4 80.90 -29.96 11.19
N SER A 5 80.81 -29.41 9.98
CA SER A 5 79.72 -28.62 9.41
C SER A 5 78.41 -29.42 9.20
N PRO A 6 77.25 -28.94 9.65
CA PRO A 6 75.94 -29.44 9.24
C PRO A 6 75.34 -28.52 8.16
N THR A 7 75.81 -28.59 6.92
CA THR A 7 75.33 -27.69 5.84
C THR A 7 74.60 -28.39 4.69
N SER A 8 74.40 -29.71 4.71
CA SER A 8 73.73 -30.40 3.59
C SER A 8 72.25 -30.74 3.82
N GLU A 9 71.81 -31.07 5.05
CA GLU A 9 70.45 -31.57 5.27
C GLU A 9 69.38 -30.48 5.42
N THR A 10 69.67 -29.36 6.08
CA THR A 10 68.68 -28.28 6.30
C THR A 10 68.34 -27.51 5.03
N SER A 11 69.29 -27.41 4.09
CA SER A 11 69.09 -26.83 2.75
C SER A 11 68.12 -27.68 1.91
N SER A 12 68.25 -29.01 1.96
CA SER A 12 67.41 -29.97 1.23
C SER A 12 65.94 -29.89 1.67
N TRP A 13 65.67 -29.85 2.97
CA TRP A 13 64.31 -29.75 3.52
C TRP A 13 63.63 -28.41 3.20
N SER A 14 64.37 -27.30 3.22
CA SER A 14 63.82 -25.99 2.85
C SER A 14 63.46 -25.91 1.35
N THR A 15 64.24 -26.59 0.52
CA THR A 15 64.03 -26.65 -0.94
C THR A 15 62.85 -27.56 -1.28
N ALA A 16 62.73 -28.71 -0.60
CA ALA A 16 61.59 -29.61 -0.74
C ALA A 16 60.27 -28.94 -0.30
N LYS A 17 60.28 -28.18 0.81
CA LYS A 17 59.10 -27.47 1.30
C LYS A 17 58.63 -26.39 0.32
N LYS A 18 59.55 -25.59 -0.24
CA LYS A 18 59.24 -24.60 -1.29
C LYS A 18 58.74 -25.24 -2.59
N ALA A 19 59.20 -26.45 -2.93
CA ALA A 19 58.72 -27.18 -4.09
C ALA A 19 57.27 -27.67 -3.91
N VAL A 20 56.92 -28.19 -2.73
CA VAL A 20 55.55 -28.63 -2.39
C VAL A 20 54.58 -27.44 -2.35
N GLU A 21 55.00 -26.31 -1.80
CA GLU A 21 54.17 -25.10 -1.70
C GLU A 21 53.89 -24.47 -3.07
N ARG A 22 54.88 -24.51 -3.98
CA ARG A 22 54.71 -24.14 -5.40
C ARG A 22 53.81 -25.10 -6.17
N GLN A 23 53.85 -26.40 -5.86
CA GLN A 23 52.93 -27.38 -6.45
C GLN A 23 51.49 -27.16 -5.96
N SER A 24 51.30 -26.87 -4.67
CA SER A 24 49.99 -26.59 -4.09
C SER A 24 49.36 -25.31 -4.67
N THR A 25 50.12 -24.22 -4.77
CA THR A 25 49.63 -22.98 -5.40
C THR A 25 49.33 -23.15 -6.89
N ARG A 26 50.14 -23.95 -7.61
CA ARG A 26 49.84 -24.31 -9.01
C ARG A 26 48.58 -25.17 -9.14
N ALA A 27 48.34 -26.10 -8.22
CA ALA A 27 47.13 -26.92 -8.21
C ALA A 27 45.87 -26.07 -7.91
N LEU A 28 45.97 -25.11 -6.99
CA LEU A 28 44.88 -24.18 -6.68
C LEU A 28 44.59 -23.22 -7.85
N ALA A 29 45.63 -22.68 -8.49
CA ALA A 29 45.49 -21.84 -9.68
C ALA A 29 44.89 -22.62 -10.87
N TRP A 30 45.30 -23.87 -11.05
CA TRP A 30 44.74 -24.75 -12.08
C TRP A 30 43.27 -25.08 -11.79
N GLY A 31 42.91 -25.35 -10.53
CA GLY A 31 41.52 -25.56 -10.11
C GLY A 31 40.63 -24.30 -10.23
N ALA A 32 41.19 -23.11 -10.05
CA ALA A 32 40.48 -21.85 -10.29
C ALA A 32 40.24 -21.62 -11.80
N SER A 33 41.25 -21.88 -12.63
CA SER A 33 41.14 -21.75 -14.09
C SER A 33 40.15 -22.76 -14.70
N ILE A 34 40.08 -24.00 -14.17
CA ILE A 34 39.06 -24.97 -14.58
C ILE A 34 37.65 -24.52 -14.19
N ARG A 35 37.46 -23.96 -12.99
CA ARG A 35 36.16 -23.43 -12.56
C ARG A 35 35.71 -22.28 -13.45
N GLU A 36 36.60 -21.34 -13.76
CA GLU A 36 36.30 -20.22 -14.65
C GLU A 36 36.02 -20.67 -16.09
N TYR A 37 36.78 -21.65 -16.60
CA TYR A 37 36.52 -22.25 -17.92
C TYR A 37 35.17 -22.98 -17.96
N ASN A 38 34.84 -23.76 -16.93
CA ASN A 38 33.55 -24.45 -16.85
C ASN A 38 32.39 -23.46 -16.70
N GLN A 39 32.56 -22.38 -15.94
CA GLN A 39 31.56 -21.33 -15.81
C GLN A 39 31.32 -20.59 -17.13
N LYS A 40 32.38 -20.18 -17.83
CA LYS A 40 32.25 -19.59 -19.18
C LYS A 40 31.69 -20.58 -20.20
N LYS A 41 31.96 -21.88 -20.06
CA LYS A 41 31.38 -22.94 -20.91
C LYS A 41 29.88 -23.13 -20.62
N VAL A 42 29.47 -23.06 -19.35
CA VAL A 42 28.05 -23.10 -18.92
C VAL A 42 27.32 -21.86 -19.42
N GLU A 43 27.89 -20.66 -19.27
CA GLU A 43 27.31 -19.41 -19.77
C GLU A 43 27.17 -19.40 -21.30
N ARG A 44 28.18 -19.88 -22.04
CA ARG A 44 28.10 -20.05 -23.49
C ARG A 44 27.09 -21.12 -23.90
N SER A 45 26.92 -22.18 -23.10
CA SER A 45 25.90 -23.21 -23.33
C SER A 45 24.50 -22.71 -23.03
N MET A 46 24.31 -21.87 -22.00
CA MET A 46 23.02 -21.26 -21.68
C MET A 46 22.63 -20.19 -22.69
N SER A 47 23.58 -19.35 -23.13
CA SER A 47 23.29 -18.32 -24.14
C SER A 47 23.03 -18.94 -25.52
N SER A 48 23.76 -20.00 -25.91
CA SER A 48 23.50 -20.74 -27.16
C SER A 48 22.22 -21.58 -27.10
N THR A 49 21.84 -22.12 -25.93
CA THR A 49 20.59 -22.87 -25.76
C THR A 49 19.38 -21.94 -25.70
N GLN A 50 19.46 -20.77 -25.06
CA GLN A 50 18.37 -19.78 -25.05
C GLN A 50 18.17 -19.11 -26.41
N THR A 51 19.24 -18.76 -27.13
CA THR A 51 19.11 -18.21 -28.50
C THR A 51 18.70 -19.27 -29.52
N SER A 52 19.17 -20.52 -29.39
CA SER A 52 18.73 -21.63 -30.26
C SER A 52 17.31 -22.11 -29.95
N GLN A 53 16.88 -22.12 -28.68
CA GLN A 53 15.48 -22.41 -28.32
C GLN A 53 14.54 -21.26 -28.69
N ALA A 54 14.94 -20.00 -28.55
CA ALA A 54 14.15 -18.87 -29.03
C ALA A 54 14.02 -18.87 -30.56
N ALA A 55 15.10 -19.16 -31.30
CA ALA A 55 15.07 -19.28 -32.76
C ALA A 55 14.28 -20.52 -33.25
N LYS A 56 14.44 -21.69 -32.61
CA LYS A 56 13.63 -22.90 -32.92
C LYS A 56 12.17 -22.74 -32.53
N LYS A 57 11.85 -22.05 -31.42
CA LYS A 57 10.47 -21.77 -31.01
C LYS A 57 9.84 -20.76 -31.98
N LYS A 58 10.57 -19.74 -32.42
CA LYS A 58 10.13 -18.76 -33.42
C LYS A 58 9.95 -19.40 -34.81
N SER A 59 10.82 -20.33 -35.23
CA SER A 59 10.66 -21.05 -36.51
C SER A 59 9.55 -22.10 -36.47
N ARG A 60 9.38 -22.80 -35.33
CA ARG A 60 8.31 -23.80 -35.14
C ARG A 60 6.92 -23.16 -35.05
N VAL A 61 6.80 -22.04 -34.34
CA VAL A 61 5.57 -21.25 -34.30
C VAL A 61 5.24 -20.70 -35.69
N ARG A 62 6.23 -20.21 -36.45
CA ARG A 62 6.01 -19.76 -37.83
C ARG A 62 5.57 -20.90 -38.75
N SER A 63 6.19 -22.08 -38.68
CA SER A 63 5.78 -23.23 -39.50
C SER A 63 4.41 -23.80 -39.10
N GLU A 64 4.05 -23.76 -37.81
CA GLU A 64 2.73 -24.21 -37.36
C GLU A 64 1.64 -23.22 -37.80
N ILE A 65 1.89 -21.90 -37.72
CA ILE A 65 1.00 -20.86 -38.24
C ILE A 65 0.84 -20.95 -39.76
N GLU A 66 1.91 -21.19 -40.52
CA GLU A 66 1.81 -21.37 -41.98
C GLU A 66 1.08 -22.67 -42.36
N SER A 67 1.29 -23.77 -41.62
CA SER A 67 0.56 -25.01 -41.83
C SER A 67 -0.93 -24.88 -41.46
N TRP A 68 -1.22 -24.10 -40.42
CA TRP A 68 -2.56 -23.79 -39.95
C TRP A 68 -3.28 -22.89 -40.95
N LEU A 69 -2.64 -21.82 -41.44
CA LEU A 69 -3.20 -20.94 -42.48
C LEU A 69 -3.48 -21.71 -43.78
N ARG A 70 -2.60 -22.62 -44.20
CA ARG A 70 -2.84 -23.48 -45.38
C ARG A 70 -4.00 -24.44 -45.18
N ARG A 71 -4.15 -25.03 -43.98
CA ARG A 71 -5.29 -25.91 -43.66
C ARG A 71 -6.59 -25.13 -43.49
N TYR A 72 -6.53 -23.93 -42.93
CA TYR A 72 -7.68 -23.05 -42.68
C TYR A 72 -8.20 -22.43 -43.99
N LEU A 73 -7.33 -21.94 -44.88
CA LEU A 73 -7.72 -21.49 -46.22
C LEU A 73 -8.28 -22.64 -47.07
N CYS A 74 -7.81 -23.87 -46.88
CA CYS A 74 -8.36 -25.06 -47.53
C CYS A 74 -9.73 -25.47 -46.93
N PHE A 75 -9.90 -25.35 -45.62
CA PHE A 75 -11.13 -25.73 -44.90
C PHE A 75 -12.26 -24.70 -45.07
N CYS A 76 -11.96 -23.39 -45.00
CA CYS A 76 -12.95 -22.33 -45.22
C CYS A 76 -13.41 -22.21 -46.68
N CYS A 77 -12.61 -22.66 -47.66
CA CYS A 77 -13.07 -22.79 -49.05
C CYS A 77 -14.00 -23.99 -49.28
N LEU A 78 -14.02 -24.99 -48.38
CA LEU A 78 -14.74 -26.26 -48.56
C LEU A 78 -15.94 -26.45 -47.63
N SER A 79 -16.05 -25.69 -46.55
CA SER A 79 -17.14 -25.86 -45.58
C SER A 79 -17.55 -24.49 -45.08
N GLY A 80 -18.51 -23.89 -45.77
CA GLY A 80 -19.30 -22.83 -45.17
C GLY A 80 -19.97 -23.37 -43.90
N GLU A 81 -19.94 -22.56 -42.85
CA GLU A 81 -20.49 -22.79 -41.49
C GLU A 81 -19.51 -23.34 -40.42
N GLY A 82 -19.49 -22.67 -39.26
CA GLY A 82 -19.01 -23.24 -37.98
C GLY A 82 -18.12 -22.31 -37.13
N GLU A 83 -18.53 -22.08 -35.88
CA GLU A 83 -18.02 -21.12 -34.88
C GLU A 83 -16.55 -21.30 -34.41
N LEU A 84 -15.97 -20.21 -33.89
CA LEU A 84 -14.57 -20.05 -33.40
C LEU A 84 -14.36 -20.52 -31.93
N PRO A 85 -13.27 -21.23 -31.60
CA PRO A 85 -12.87 -21.46 -30.20
C PRO A 85 -11.53 -20.80 -29.78
N GLN A 86 -11.47 -20.44 -28.50
CA GLN A 86 -10.29 -20.27 -27.60
C GLN A 86 -9.23 -19.16 -27.82
N ALA A 87 -9.32 -18.31 -28.84
CA ALA A 87 -8.46 -17.11 -28.94
C ALA A 87 -8.86 -15.95 -27.97
N VAL A 88 -9.98 -16.11 -27.25
CA VAL A 88 -10.61 -15.05 -26.45
C VAL A 88 -9.90 -14.80 -25.10
N THR A 89 -9.08 -15.73 -24.60
CA THR A 89 -8.48 -15.61 -23.25
C THR A 89 -7.15 -14.83 -23.20
N ILE A 90 -6.46 -14.67 -24.34
CA ILE A 90 -5.21 -13.86 -24.41
C ILE A 90 -5.51 -12.45 -24.93
N ALA A 91 -6.51 -12.31 -25.81
CA ALA A 91 -6.97 -11.01 -26.27
C ALA A 91 -7.63 -10.19 -25.15
N THR A 92 -8.24 -10.84 -24.16
CA THR A 92 -8.75 -10.18 -22.96
C THR A 92 -7.62 -9.57 -22.13
N ASP A 93 -6.50 -10.28 -21.93
CA ASP A 93 -5.35 -9.77 -21.17
C ASP A 93 -4.65 -8.58 -21.85
N VAL A 94 -4.57 -8.57 -23.19
CA VAL A 94 -3.98 -7.45 -23.96
C VAL A 94 -4.93 -6.24 -24.02
N GLU A 95 -6.23 -6.44 -24.20
CA GLU A 95 -7.19 -5.33 -24.18
C GLU A 95 -7.37 -4.75 -22.76
N ASP A 96 -7.34 -5.59 -21.73
CA ASP A 96 -7.32 -5.14 -20.33
C ASP A 96 -6.01 -4.40 -20.01
N LEU A 97 -4.88 -4.82 -20.58
CA LEU A 97 -3.59 -4.13 -20.45
C LEU A 97 -3.57 -2.78 -21.19
N LYS A 98 -4.06 -2.72 -22.44
CA LYS A 98 -4.25 -1.47 -23.20
C LYS A 98 -5.17 -0.52 -22.46
N GLN A 99 -6.24 -1.03 -21.87
CA GLN A 99 -7.14 -0.24 -21.04
C GLN A 99 -6.43 0.26 -19.78
N SER A 100 -5.65 -0.59 -19.10
CA SER A 100 -4.89 -0.21 -17.90
C SER A 100 -3.81 0.84 -18.21
N VAL A 101 -3.09 0.70 -19.32
CA VAL A 101 -2.09 1.67 -19.81
C VAL A 101 -2.77 2.96 -20.26
N ARG A 102 -3.86 2.91 -21.03
CA ARG A 102 -4.66 4.11 -21.36
C ARG A 102 -5.25 4.77 -20.13
N GLN A 103 -5.72 4.01 -19.15
CA GLN A 103 -6.32 4.51 -17.92
C GLN A 103 -5.26 5.11 -16.98
N LYS A 104 -4.01 4.66 -17.05
CA LYS A 104 -2.88 5.25 -16.33
C LYS A 104 -2.27 6.45 -17.08
N MET A 105 -2.14 6.40 -18.40
CA MET A 105 -1.73 7.55 -19.23
C MET A 105 -2.79 8.66 -19.24
N SER A 106 -4.08 8.31 -19.14
CA SER A 106 -5.21 9.27 -19.01
C SER A 106 -5.64 9.53 -17.57
N LYS A 107 -4.94 8.97 -16.57
CA LYS A 107 -5.12 9.34 -15.17
C LYS A 107 -4.58 10.76 -15.01
N GLN A 108 -5.30 11.74 -15.54
CA GLN A 108 -5.23 13.10 -15.06
C GLN A 108 -5.41 13.00 -13.55
N THR A 109 -4.38 13.42 -12.82
CA THR A 109 -4.41 13.46 -11.37
C THR A 109 -5.69 14.18 -11.00
N TYR A 110 -6.65 13.46 -10.43
CA TYR A 110 -7.96 14.01 -10.13
C TYR A 110 -7.77 15.34 -9.40
N SER A 111 -8.23 16.43 -10.02
CA SER A 111 -8.03 17.78 -9.52
C SER A 111 -9.37 18.46 -9.42
N VAL A 112 -9.74 18.85 -8.20
CA VAL A 112 -10.97 19.63 -7.95
C VAL A 112 -10.99 20.93 -8.79
N LYS A 113 -9.81 21.41 -9.23
CA LYS A 113 -9.62 22.59 -10.08
C LYS A 113 -10.30 22.46 -11.46
N ASP A 114 -10.64 21.26 -11.91
CA ASP A 114 -11.29 21.00 -13.21
C ASP A 114 -12.77 21.41 -13.21
N PHE A 115 -13.42 21.43 -12.05
CA PHE A 115 -14.82 21.83 -11.89
C PHE A 115 -15.01 23.34 -11.66
N TYR A 116 -13.91 24.11 -11.62
CA TYR A 116 -13.94 25.55 -11.40
C TYR A 116 -14.33 26.34 -12.67
N LYS A 117 -14.81 27.57 -12.50
CA LYS A 117 -15.13 28.50 -13.59
C LYS A 117 -13.90 28.75 -14.47
N SER A 118 -14.12 29.17 -15.71
CA SER A 118 -13.04 29.59 -16.61
C SER A 118 -12.42 30.93 -16.20
N ASN A 119 -13.24 31.89 -15.73
CA ASN A 119 -12.82 33.25 -15.38
C ASN A 119 -13.34 33.67 -13.99
N GLY A 120 -12.55 34.42 -13.23
CA GLY A 120 -12.95 35.08 -11.97
C GLY A 120 -11.83 35.23 -10.95
N ILE A 121 -11.94 36.22 -10.05
CA ILE A 121 -10.95 36.49 -9.00
C ILE A 121 -10.83 35.31 -8.03
N PHE A 122 -11.97 34.77 -7.56
CA PHE A 122 -12.01 33.61 -6.66
C PHE A 122 -11.43 32.34 -7.28
N GLN A 123 -11.65 32.15 -8.58
CA GLN A 123 -11.04 31.02 -9.30
C GLN A 123 -9.53 31.19 -9.43
N ARG A 124 -9.05 32.40 -9.72
CA ARG A 124 -7.61 32.69 -9.81
C ARG A 124 -6.91 32.47 -8.48
N ILE A 125 -7.55 32.84 -7.36
CA ILE A 125 -7.05 32.58 -6.01
C ILE A 125 -7.06 31.07 -5.73
N ALA A 126 -8.18 30.38 -5.96
CA ALA A 126 -8.33 28.95 -5.68
C ALA A 126 -7.39 28.06 -6.51
N LYS A 127 -6.99 28.48 -7.71
CA LYS A 127 -6.02 27.75 -8.55
C LYS A 127 -4.56 28.09 -8.25
N SER A 128 -4.29 29.13 -7.47
CA SER A 128 -2.93 29.60 -7.21
C SER A 128 -2.15 28.64 -6.30
N ASN A 129 -0.95 28.26 -6.74
CA ASN A 129 -0.04 27.41 -5.95
C ASN A 129 0.40 28.10 -4.65
N TYR A 130 0.47 29.44 -4.61
CA TYR A 130 0.77 30.18 -3.40
C TYR A 130 -0.33 30.01 -2.34
N PHE A 131 -1.59 30.04 -2.76
CA PHE A 131 -2.73 29.84 -1.87
C PHE A 131 -2.77 28.40 -1.33
N GLU A 132 -2.45 27.43 -2.19
CA GLU A 132 -2.36 26.01 -1.82
C GLU A 132 -1.25 25.74 -0.81
N ASN A 133 -0.02 26.19 -1.08
CA ASN A 133 1.11 26.05 -0.17
C ASN A 133 0.88 26.79 1.16
N PHE A 134 0.23 27.96 1.12
CA PHE A 134 -0.12 28.69 2.33
C PHE A 134 -1.18 27.94 3.16
N THR A 135 -2.21 27.38 2.51
CA THR A 135 -3.21 26.54 3.19
C THR A 135 -2.55 25.32 3.82
N LEU A 136 -1.63 24.66 3.12
CA LEU A 136 -0.85 23.53 3.63
C LEU A 136 -0.03 23.92 4.87
N PHE A 137 0.65 25.07 4.82
CA PHE A 137 1.39 25.61 5.95
C PHE A 137 0.47 25.84 7.17
N ILE A 138 -0.69 26.47 6.98
CA ILE A 138 -1.65 26.71 8.07
C ILE A 138 -2.19 25.38 8.65
N ILE A 139 -2.44 24.36 7.83
CA ILE A 139 -2.81 23.01 8.32
C ILE A 139 -1.71 22.43 9.21
N GLY A 140 -0.44 22.57 8.81
CA GLY A 140 0.70 22.12 9.62
C GLY A 140 0.78 22.83 10.97
N VAL A 141 0.65 24.16 10.98
CA VAL A 141 0.63 24.94 12.23
C VAL A 141 -0.58 24.60 13.10
N ASN A 142 -1.77 24.42 12.50
CA ASN A 142 -2.95 23.97 13.24
C ASN A 142 -2.76 22.59 13.88
N SER A 143 -2.08 21.68 13.20
CA SER A 143 -1.79 20.35 13.74
C SER A 143 -0.84 20.41 14.94
N LEU A 144 0.19 21.25 14.88
CA LEU A 144 1.06 21.52 16.03
C LEU A 144 0.29 22.19 17.18
N TRP A 145 -0.65 23.07 16.85
CA TRP A 145 -1.51 23.69 17.85
C TRP A 145 -2.40 22.69 18.58
N ILE A 146 -2.96 21.70 17.88
CA ILE A 146 -3.76 20.62 18.50
C ILE A 146 -2.93 19.87 19.56
N TRP A 147 -1.64 19.64 19.30
CA TRP A 147 -0.75 19.05 20.31
C TRP A 147 -0.62 19.95 21.55
N VAL A 148 -0.34 21.24 21.36
CA VAL A 148 -0.22 22.21 22.47
C VAL A 148 -1.54 22.37 23.23
N ASP A 149 -2.69 22.39 22.55
CA ASP A 149 -4.03 22.44 23.15
C ASP A 149 -4.29 21.17 23.97
N THR A 150 -3.95 19.99 23.45
CA THR A 150 -4.18 18.71 24.14
C THR A 150 -3.40 18.62 25.46
N ASP A 151 -2.16 19.10 25.51
CA ASP A 151 -1.32 18.99 26.71
C ASP A 151 -1.52 20.14 27.71
N ASN A 152 -1.91 21.35 27.25
CA ASN A 152 -1.94 22.55 28.10
C ASN A 152 -3.35 23.12 28.35
N ASN A 153 -4.40 22.54 27.77
CA ASN A 153 -5.77 23.01 27.91
C ASN A 153 -6.70 21.93 28.50
N ASP A 154 -6.81 21.92 29.83
CA ASP A 154 -7.75 21.05 30.56
C ASP A 154 -9.21 21.53 30.46
N ALA A 155 -9.46 22.70 29.86
CA ALA A 155 -10.77 23.33 29.89
C ALA A 155 -11.78 22.54 29.07
N ALA A 156 -12.96 22.34 29.67
CA ALA A 156 -13.95 21.46 29.10
C ALA A 156 -14.65 22.05 27.87
N ILE A 157 -14.68 23.38 27.81
CA ILE A 157 -15.40 24.20 26.85
C ILE A 157 -14.44 25.33 26.43
N ILE A 158 -14.49 25.70 25.16
CA ILE A 158 -13.63 26.77 24.60
C ILE A 158 -13.78 28.07 25.40
N THR A 159 -14.98 28.42 25.88
CA THR A 159 -15.23 29.63 26.68
C THR A 159 -14.59 29.63 28.06
N GLU A 160 -14.26 28.46 28.60
CA GLU A 160 -13.54 28.33 29.89
C GLU A 160 -12.02 28.24 29.69
N ALA A 161 -11.56 28.02 28.45
CA ALA A 161 -10.14 27.99 28.12
C ALA A 161 -9.53 29.39 28.24
N LYS A 162 -8.21 29.46 28.50
CA LYS A 162 -7.50 30.76 28.54
C LYS A 162 -7.70 31.52 27.22
N MET A 163 -7.69 32.84 27.30
CA MET A 163 -7.95 33.74 26.18
C MET A 163 -7.09 33.42 24.94
N GLU A 164 -5.83 33.02 25.15
CA GLU A 164 -4.91 32.60 24.08
C GLU A 164 -5.43 31.40 23.26
N PHE A 165 -6.02 30.39 23.91
CA PHE A 165 -6.59 29.24 23.21
C PHE A 165 -7.83 29.60 22.40
N GLN A 166 -8.67 30.49 22.94
CA GLN A 166 -9.87 30.96 22.25
C GLN A 166 -9.52 31.75 20.99
N ILE A 167 -8.54 32.65 21.08
CA ILE A 167 -8.14 33.51 19.96
C ILE A 167 -7.57 32.65 18.82
N VAL A 168 -6.63 31.76 19.13
CA VAL A 168 -5.97 30.94 18.11
C VAL A 168 -6.96 30.01 17.41
N GLU A 169 -7.88 29.40 18.16
CA GLU A 169 -8.91 28.52 17.61
C GLU A 169 -9.87 29.27 16.67
N ASN A 170 -10.28 30.48 17.05
CA ASN A 170 -11.10 31.34 16.21
C ASN A 170 -10.36 31.77 14.93
N ILE A 171 -9.06 32.05 15.00
CA ILE A 171 -8.24 32.39 13.83
C ILE A 171 -8.22 31.24 12.83
N PHE A 172 -7.98 30.01 13.30
CA PHE A 172 -7.99 28.83 12.44
C PHE A 172 -9.37 28.56 11.84
N CYS A 173 -10.43 28.61 12.66
CA CYS A 173 -11.80 28.43 12.18
C CYS A 173 -12.17 29.47 11.12
N ALA A 174 -11.84 30.75 11.35
CA ALA A 174 -12.07 31.83 10.38
C ALA A 174 -11.29 31.60 9.08
N PHE A 175 -10.02 31.20 9.16
CA PHE A 175 -9.19 30.94 7.98
C PHE A 175 -9.75 29.78 7.14
N PHE A 176 -10.07 28.64 7.75
CA PHE A 176 -10.62 27.50 7.02
C PHE A 176 -12.02 27.75 6.46
N THR A 177 -12.83 28.54 7.17
CA THR A 177 -14.12 29.00 6.63
C THR A 177 -13.91 29.88 5.40
N PHE A 178 -12.95 30.82 5.46
CA PHE A 178 -12.60 31.67 4.32
C PHE A 178 -12.08 30.85 3.12
N GLU A 179 -11.16 29.91 3.38
CA GLU A 179 -10.61 29.01 2.37
C GLU A 179 -11.71 28.20 1.67
N TRP A 180 -12.63 27.64 2.45
CA TRP A 180 -13.79 26.93 1.93
C TRP A 180 -14.71 27.83 1.09
N VAL A 181 -15.00 29.07 1.55
CA VAL A 181 -15.82 30.03 0.78
C VAL A 181 -15.16 30.37 -0.56
N VAL A 182 -13.85 30.60 -0.58
CA VAL A 182 -13.10 30.88 -1.82
C VAL A 182 -13.22 29.71 -2.80
N ARG A 183 -13.06 28.47 -2.33
CA ARG A 183 -13.21 27.26 -3.15
C ARG A 183 -14.64 27.05 -3.62
N TRP A 184 -15.63 27.24 -2.73
CA TRP A 184 -17.05 27.17 -3.07
C TRP A 184 -17.43 28.13 -4.20
N MET A 185 -17.00 29.40 -4.10
CA MET A 185 -17.29 30.44 -5.08
C MET A 185 -16.59 30.22 -6.44
N ALA A 186 -15.53 29.42 -6.46
CA ALA A 186 -14.80 29.05 -7.67
C ALA A 186 -15.56 28.01 -8.53
N PHE A 187 -16.48 27.22 -7.98
CA PHE A 187 -17.24 26.21 -8.73
C PHE A 187 -18.17 26.81 -9.78
N ARG A 188 -18.21 26.22 -10.99
CA ARG A 188 -19.09 26.67 -12.08
C ARG A 188 -20.57 26.42 -11.80
N ARG A 189 -20.89 25.30 -11.15
CA ARG A 189 -22.24 24.91 -10.73
C ARG A 189 -22.16 24.29 -9.33
N THR A 190 -22.98 24.76 -8.40
CA THR A 190 -23.00 24.28 -7.00
C THR A 190 -23.36 22.80 -6.89
N SER A 191 -24.13 22.25 -7.84
CA SER A 191 -24.44 20.82 -7.89
C SER A 191 -23.20 19.93 -8.13
N PHE A 192 -22.16 20.42 -8.81
CA PHE A 192 -20.92 19.66 -8.96
C PHE A 192 -20.11 19.61 -7.66
N ALA A 193 -20.20 20.65 -6.82
CA ALA A 193 -19.53 20.68 -5.52
C ALA A 193 -20.02 19.56 -4.60
N PHE A 194 -21.31 19.23 -4.62
CA PHE A 194 -21.87 18.12 -3.82
C PHE A 194 -21.66 16.72 -4.41
N ARG A 195 -21.20 16.62 -5.67
CA ARG A 195 -20.82 15.33 -6.27
C ARG A 195 -19.35 15.00 -6.02
N ASP A 196 -18.55 16.00 -5.67
CA ASP A 196 -17.13 15.88 -5.41
C ASP A 196 -16.89 15.39 -3.97
N ALA A 197 -16.49 14.12 -3.81
CA ALA A 197 -16.31 13.51 -2.49
C ALA A 197 -15.30 14.28 -1.62
N TRP A 198 -14.26 14.83 -2.23
CA TRP A 198 -13.23 15.59 -1.54
C TRP A 198 -13.73 16.95 -1.05
N PHE A 199 -14.53 17.63 -1.85
CA PHE A 199 -15.14 18.89 -1.46
C PHE A 199 -16.25 18.67 -0.41
N VAL A 200 -17.06 17.62 -0.54
CA VAL A 200 -18.06 17.24 0.49
C VAL A 200 -17.39 16.94 1.82
N PHE A 201 -16.28 16.20 1.80
CA PHE A 201 -15.49 15.93 3.01
C PHE A 201 -14.94 17.21 3.63
N ASP A 202 -14.36 18.12 2.84
CA ASP A 202 -13.86 19.41 3.35
C ASP A 202 -15.00 20.28 3.93
N THR A 203 -16.17 20.27 3.27
CA THR A 203 -17.37 20.93 3.74
C THR A 203 -17.82 20.37 5.09
N LEU A 204 -17.81 19.05 5.27
CA LEU A 204 -18.11 18.40 6.54
C LEU A 204 -17.13 18.85 7.64
N LEU A 205 -15.82 18.82 7.35
CA LEU A 205 -14.80 19.23 8.32
C LEU A 205 -14.97 20.69 8.76
N VAL A 206 -15.14 21.61 7.80
CA VAL A 206 -15.33 23.04 8.11
C VAL A 206 -16.64 23.27 8.86
N THR A 207 -17.72 22.55 8.52
CA THR A 207 -18.99 22.64 9.24
C THR A 207 -18.86 22.18 10.68
N LEU A 208 -18.14 21.07 10.92
CA LEU A 208 -17.86 20.58 12.27
C LEU A 208 -17.01 21.59 13.07
N MET A 209 -16.02 22.23 12.44
CA MET A 209 -15.21 23.28 13.08
C MET A 209 -16.05 24.50 13.47
N ILE A 210 -16.94 24.96 12.59
CA ILE A 210 -17.86 26.09 12.88
C ILE A 210 -18.83 25.71 14.00
N LEU A 211 -19.39 24.51 13.94
CA LEU A 211 -20.32 24.00 14.95
C LEU A 211 -19.64 23.98 16.32
N GLU A 212 -18.43 23.46 16.38
CA GLU A 212 -17.66 23.39 17.62
C GLU A 212 -17.24 24.78 18.14
N THR A 213 -16.70 25.63 17.29
CA THR A 213 -16.06 26.90 17.69
C THR A 213 -17.06 28.01 17.94
N TRP A 214 -18.10 28.12 17.12
CA TRP A 214 -19.05 29.25 17.19
C TRP A 214 -20.41 28.81 17.71
N ILE A 215 -20.95 27.68 17.24
CA ILE A 215 -22.33 27.27 17.61
C ILE A 215 -22.37 26.71 19.02
N THR A 216 -21.43 25.87 19.41
CA THR A 216 -21.44 25.18 20.72
C THR A 216 -21.38 26.16 21.90
N PRO A 217 -20.51 27.19 21.90
CA PRO A 217 -20.52 28.22 22.94
C PRO A 217 -21.84 29.00 23.01
N ILE A 218 -22.43 29.35 21.87
CA ILE A 218 -23.70 30.10 21.82
C ILE A 218 -24.84 29.24 22.37
N VAL A 219 -24.94 27.99 21.94
CA VAL A 219 -25.96 27.04 22.39
C VAL A 219 -25.86 26.81 23.89
N LEU A 220 -24.64 26.62 24.42
CA LEU A 220 -24.44 26.46 25.86
C LEU A 220 -24.77 27.76 26.63
N GLY A 221 -24.40 28.92 26.10
CA GLY A 221 -24.73 30.23 26.69
C GLY A 221 -26.23 30.51 26.74
N VAL A 222 -26.99 30.13 25.71
CA VAL A 222 -28.46 30.28 25.69
C VAL A 222 -29.15 29.28 26.61
N LEU A 223 -28.70 28.02 26.60
CA LEU A 223 -29.32 26.96 27.41
C LEU A 223 -29.05 27.12 28.91
N SER A 224 -27.88 27.63 29.29
CA SER A 224 -27.56 27.95 30.69
C SER A 224 -28.43 29.07 31.28
N ILE A 225 -28.98 29.96 30.46
CA ILE A 225 -29.95 30.99 30.87
C ILE A 225 -31.36 30.39 31.06
N SER A 226 -31.64 29.22 30.46
CA SER A 226 -33.00 28.74 30.20
C SER A 226 -33.45 27.52 31.02
N SER A 227 -32.57 26.84 31.76
CA SER A 227 -32.96 25.55 32.38
C SER A 227 -32.43 25.30 33.79
N ASP A 228 -33.36 25.33 34.76
CA ASP A 228 -33.31 24.49 35.96
C ASP A 228 -33.57 23.02 35.55
N GLY A 229 -32.51 22.23 35.40
CA GLY A 229 -32.50 20.89 36.01
C GLY A 229 -32.57 19.60 35.16
N ILE A 230 -32.79 19.56 33.84
CA ILE A 230 -32.90 18.24 33.14
C ILE A 230 -32.11 18.14 31.80
N GLY A 231 -31.73 19.24 31.16
CA GLY A 231 -30.98 19.22 29.89
C GLY A 231 -29.47 19.00 30.01
N ASP A 232 -28.88 19.30 31.16
CA ASP A 232 -27.44 19.53 31.30
C ASP A 232 -26.58 18.29 31.05
N ALA A 233 -26.98 17.11 31.55
CA ALA A 233 -26.18 15.90 31.39
C ALA A 233 -26.08 15.41 29.94
N SER A 234 -27.17 15.54 29.17
CA SER A 234 -27.21 15.18 27.74
C SER A 234 -26.45 16.20 26.89
N ILE A 235 -26.57 17.49 27.20
CA ILE A 235 -25.85 18.57 26.52
C ILE A 235 -24.34 18.44 26.79
N LEU A 236 -23.93 18.20 28.04
CA LEU A 236 -22.53 17.96 28.40
C LEU A 236 -21.97 16.71 27.72
N ARG A 237 -22.77 15.66 27.53
CA ARG A 237 -22.36 14.47 26.76
C ARG A 237 -22.17 14.82 25.27
N LEU A 238 -23.06 15.61 24.68
CA LEU A 238 -22.92 16.13 23.32
C LEU A 238 -21.68 17.00 23.16
N VAL A 239 -21.41 17.91 24.10
CA VAL A 239 -20.20 18.75 24.11
C VAL A 239 -18.93 17.89 24.21
N ARG A 240 -18.95 16.82 25.03
CA ARG A 240 -17.84 15.84 25.10
C ARG A 240 -17.62 15.10 23.78
N LEU A 241 -18.69 14.70 23.09
CA LEU A 241 -18.58 14.09 21.76
C LEU A 241 -18.08 15.08 20.71
N LEU A 242 -18.48 16.35 20.80
CA LEU A 242 -17.99 17.41 19.92
C LEU A 242 -16.50 17.70 20.12
N ARG A 243 -15.90 17.38 21.28
CA ARG A 243 -14.43 17.41 21.42
C ARG A 243 -13.73 16.44 20.48
N LEU A 244 -14.34 15.28 20.17
CA LEU A 244 -13.77 14.36 19.18
C LEU A 244 -13.80 14.96 17.77
N ALA A 245 -14.67 15.95 17.51
CA ALA A 245 -14.64 16.71 16.27
C ALA A 245 -13.33 17.50 16.10
N ARG A 246 -12.62 17.87 17.17
CA ARG A 246 -11.25 18.45 17.07
C ARG A 246 -10.29 17.52 16.35
N MET A 247 -10.38 16.21 16.63
CA MET A 247 -9.53 15.21 15.98
C MET A 247 -9.82 15.09 14.49
N THR A 248 -11.03 15.46 14.04
CA THR A 248 -11.35 15.47 12.60
C THR A 248 -10.54 16.53 11.83
N ARG A 249 -9.98 17.55 12.51
CA ARG A 249 -9.09 18.54 11.90
C ARG A 249 -7.76 17.91 11.47
N VAL A 250 -7.28 16.90 12.18
CA VAL A 250 -6.12 16.08 11.76
C VAL A 250 -6.38 15.40 10.41
N ALA A 251 -7.65 15.13 10.07
CA ALA A 251 -7.98 14.59 8.75
C ALA A 251 -7.70 15.59 7.60
N LYS A 252 -7.64 16.90 7.85
CA LYS A 252 -7.13 17.88 6.86
C LYS A 252 -5.65 17.66 6.58
N LEU A 253 -4.86 17.31 7.60
CA LEU A 253 -3.43 16.97 7.44
C LEU A 253 -3.26 15.69 6.63
N LEU A 254 -4.06 14.64 6.91
CA LEU A 254 -4.01 13.40 6.14
C LEU A 254 -4.30 13.62 4.65
N ARG A 255 -5.16 14.59 4.32
CA ARG A 255 -5.44 14.96 2.93
C ARG A 255 -4.28 15.71 2.27
N ALA A 256 -3.53 16.49 3.03
CA ALA A 256 -2.38 17.23 2.54
C ALA A 256 -1.25 16.32 2.05
N PHE A 257 -1.21 15.07 2.53
CA PHE A 257 -0.27 14.04 2.10
C PHE A 257 -0.98 13.00 1.23
N PRO A 258 -1.04 13.19 -0.11
CA PRO A 258 -1.69 12.24 -1.01
C PRO A 258 -1.10 10.82 -0.91
N GLU A 259 0.17 10.68 -0.52
CA GLU A 259 0.83 9.41 -0.26
C GLU A 259 0.13 8.61 0.84
N VAL A 260 -0.28 9.28 1.93
CA VAL A 260 -0.99 8.64 3.04
C VAL A 260 -2.35 8.13 2.58
N LEU A 261 -3.05 8.88 1.72
CA LEU A 261 -4.32 8.46 1.14
C LEU A 261 -4.18 7.27 0.20
N ILE A 262 -3.08 7.20 -0.56
CA ILE A 262 -2.75 6.05 -1.40
C ILE A 262 -2.49 4.81 -0.52
N MET A 263 -1.75 4.97 0.59
CA MET A 263 -1.53 3.88 1.56
C MET A 263 -2.85 3.42 2.19
N ILE A 264 -3.71 4.34 2.63
CA ILE A 264 -5.04 4.00 3.19
C ILE A 264 -5.89 3.25 2.15
N LYS A 265 -5.88 3.67 0.89
CA LYS A 265 -6.57 2.95 -0.19
C LYS A 265 -5.99 1.55 -0.40
N GLY A 266 -4.66 1.39 -0.33
CA GLY A 266 -4.00 0.08 -0.37
C GLY A 266 -4.41 -0.83 0.79
N ILE A 267 -4.44 -0.30 2.02
CA ILE A 267 -4.94 -1.02 3.20
C ILE A 267 -6.41 -1.39 3.01
N SER A 268 -7.24 -0.49 2.45
CA SER A 268 -8.65 -0.76 2.21
C SER A 268 -8.90 -1.88 1.18
N ALA A 269 -8.00 -2.03 0.19
CA ALA A 269 -8.05 -3.13 -0.75
C ALA A 269 -7.75 -4.47 -0.07
N ALA A 270 -6.72 -4.51 0.80
CA ALA A 270 -6.36 -5.69 1.59
C ALA A 270 -7.37 -5.98 2.73
N ALA A 271 -8.13 -4.99 3.17
CA ALA A 271 -9.02 -5.07 4.33
C ALA A 271 -10.06 -6.19 4.22
N ARG A 272 -10.55 -6.47 3.00
CA ARG A 272 -11.52 -7.55 2.77
C ARG A 272 -10.97 -8.92 3.20
N SER A 273 -9.74 -9.23 2.80
CA SER A 273 -9.10 -10.52 3.14
C SER A 273 -8.81 -10.58 4.64
N VAL A 274 -8.24 -9.51 5.18
CA VAL A 274 -7.93 -9.38 6.62
C VAL A 274 -9.18 -9.53 7.48
N PHE A 275 -10.31 -8.95 7.07
CA PHE A 275 -11.58 -9.06 7.78
C PHE A 275 -12.03 -10.51 7.97
N PHE A 276 -11.99 -11.34 6.93
CA PHE A 276 -12.36 -12.75 7.05
C PHE A 276 -11.42 -13.53 7.97
N THR A 277 -10.12 -13.23 7.92
CA THR A 277 -9.14 -13.87 8.82
C THR A 277 -9.34 -13.49 10.29
N ILE A 278 -9.66 -12.22 10.57
CA ILE A 278 -10.00 -11.75 11.92
C ILE A 278 -11.29 -12.41 12.41
N CYS A 279 -12.32 -12.52 11.57
CA CYS A 279 -13.56 -13.22 11.91
C CYS A 279 -13.32 -14.70 12.25
N LEU A 280 -12.46 -15.39 11.49
CA LEU A 280 -12.06 -16.77 11.80
C LEU A 280 -11.33 -16.86 13.14
N LEU A 281 -10.40 -15.95 13.40
CA LEU A 281 -9.68 -15.88 14.68
C LEU A 281 -10.63 -15.63 15.86
N LEU A 282 -11.58 -14.70 15.72
CA LEU A 282 -12.60 -14.44 16.74
C LEU A 282 -13.50 -15.65 17.00
N LEU A 283 -13.85 -16.40 15.96
CA LEU A 283 -14.62 -17.63 16.10
C LEU A 283 -13.84 -18.69 16.90
N VAL A 284 -12.55 -18.87 16.62
CA VAL A 284 -11.68 -19.78 17.38
C VAL A 284 -11.59 -19.32 18.83
N LEU A 285 -11.32 -18.03 19.08
CA LEU A 285 -11.28 -17.47 20.43
C LEU A 285 -12.59 -17.67 21.19
N TYR A 286 -13.73 -17.53 20.53
CA TYR A 286 -15.04 -17.75 21.13
C TYR A 286 -15.25 -19.22 21.54
N ILE A 287 -14.95 -20.17 20.66
CA ILE A 287 -15.09 -21.60 20.93
C ILE A 287 -14.19 -22.01 22.10
N PHE A 288 -12.92 -21.62 22.07
CA PHE A 288 -11.99 -21.92 23.16
C PHE A 288 -12.31 -21.14 24.44
N GLY A 289 -12.78 -19.90 24.34
CA GLY A 289 -13.22 -19.11 25.49
C GLY A 289 -14.36 -19.77 26.26
N ILE A 290 -15.34 -20.35 25.56
CA ILE A 290 -16.40 -21.15 26.19
C ILE A 290 -15.82 -22.42 26.83
N ALA A 291 -14.94 -23.14 26.13
CA ALA A 291 -14.35 -24.36 26.65
C ALA A 291 -13.52 -24.09 27.94
N PHE A 292 -12.69 -23.05 27.95
CA PHE A 292 -11.93 -22.65 29.14
C PHE A 292 -12.83 -22.20 30.27
N ARG A 293 -13.86 -21.39 29.98
CA ARG A 293 -14.86 -20.98 30.98
C ARG A 293 -15.51 -22.20 31.62
N GLN A 294 -15.91 -23.20 30.83
CA GLN A 294 -16.59 -24.40 31.33
C GLN A 294 -15.65 -25.34 32.12
N ILE A 295 -14.42 -25.52 31.66
CA ILE A 295 -13.45 -26.41 32.31
C ILE A 295 -12.90 -25.80 33.60
N CYS A 296 -12.81 -24.46 33.67
CA CYS A 296 -12.25 -23.76 34.82
C CYS A 296 -13.31 -23.30 35.83
N VAL A 297 -14.59 -23.69 35.68
CA VAL A 297 -15.60 -23.37 36.71
C VAL A 297 -15.20 -24.01 38.05
N GLY A 298 -15.10 -23.18 39.09
CA GLY A 298 -14.72 -23.63 40.44
C GLY A 298 -13.21 -23.81 40.67
N LEU A 299 -12.38 -23.45 39.69
CA LEU A 299 -10.92 -23.37 39.78
C LEU A 299 -10.47 -21.94 40.11
N GLY A 300 -9.35 -21.77 40.80
CA GLY A 300 -8.80 -20.46 41.15
C GLY A 300 -8.42 -19.66 39.91
N ILE A 301 -7.83 -20.33 38.92
CA ILE A 301 -7.53 -19.75 37.59
C ILE A 301 -8.80 -19.33 36.83
N GLY A 302 -9.93 -20.00 37.09
CA GLY A 302 -11.19 -19.74 36.41
C GLY A 302 -11.79 -18.41 36.80
N GLU A 303 -11.70 -18.03 38.07
CA GLU A 303 -12.16 -16.73 38.55
C GLU A 303 -11.15 -15.61 38.25
N ALA A 304 -9.85 -15.91 38.23
CA ALA A 304 -8.81 -14.93 37.94
C ALA A 304 -8.72 -14.57 36.45
N HIS A 305 -8.75 -15.57 35.57
CA HIS A 305 -8.42 -15.40 34.14
C HIS A 305 -9.58 -15.71 33.19
N PHE A 306 -10.59 -16.47 33.65
CA PHE A 306 -11.73 -16.89 32.83
C PHE A 306 -13.11 -16.62 33.48
N PRO A 307 -13.37 -15.45 34.11
CA PRO A 307 -14.61 -15.18 34.85
C PRO A 307 -15.83 -14.98 33.93
N THR A 308 -15.62 -14.52 32.70
CA THR A 308 -16.67 -14.37 31.68
C THR A 308 -16.14 -14.83 30.31
N VAL A 309 -17.02 -15.15 29.36
CA VAL A 309 -16.59 -15.54 28.01
C VAL A 309 -15.79 -14.42 27.29
N PRO A 310 -16.19 -13.14 27.34
CA PRO A 310 -15.38 -12.06 26.77
C PRO A 310 -14.01 -11.90 27.43
N GLU A 311 -13.93 -12.03 28.75
CA GLU A 311 -12.64 -11.99 29.46
C GLU A 311 -11.79 -13.22 29.12
N ALA A 312 -12.39 -14.41 29.02
CA ALA A 312 -11.70 -15.60 28.55
C ALA A 312 -11.14 -15.43 27.13
N MET A 313 -11.93 -14.84 26.22
CA MET A 313 -11.47 -14.51 24.87
C MET A 313 -10.31 -13.51 24.88
N LEU A 314 -10.35 -12.50 25.76
CA LEU A 314 -9.30 -11.50 25.90
C LEU A 314 -8.02 -12.12 26.47
N THR A 315 -8.12 -12.94 27.52
CA THR A 315 -7.00 -13.69 28.10
C THR A 315 -6.35 -14.59 27.06
N LEU A 316 -7.14 -15.33 26.28
CA LEU A 316 -6.65 -16.19 25.20
C LEU A 316 -6.03 -15.38 24.04
N LEU A 317 -6.56 -14.19 23.74
CA LEU A 317 -5.98 -13.29 22.74
C LEU A 317 -4.62 -12.76 23.19
N ILE A 318 -4.51 -12.24 24.41
CA ILE A 318 -3.27 -11.64 24.92
C ILE A 318 -2.21 -12.73 25.15
N HIS A 319 -2.54 -13.73 25.95
CA HIS A 319 -1.55 -14.73 26.40
C HIS A 319 -1.36 -15.90 25.44
N GLY A 320 -2.33 -16.17 24.56
CA GLY A 320 -2.23 -17.28 23.61
C GLY A 320 -1.94 -16.87 22.18
N VAL A 321 -2.64 -15.86 21.65
CA VAL A 321 -2.46 -15.37 20.28
C VAL A 321 -1.25 -14.45 20.18
N PHE A 322 -1.16 -13.42 21.04
CA PHE A 322 0.00 -12.52 21.06
C PHE A 322 1.19 -13.09 21.84
N MET A 323 0.98 -14.18 22.59
CA MET A 323 2.01 -14.84 23.40
C MET A 323 2.64 -13.87 24.42
N ASP A 324 1.89 -12.85 24.84
CA ASP A 324 2.34 -11.89 25.83
C ASP A 324 2.22 -12.51 27.23
N ASP A 325 3.30 -12.46 28.00
CA ASP A 325 3.43 -13.05 29.33
C ASP A 325 2.82 -14.46 29.52
N MET A 326 2.96 -15.33 28.51
CA MET A 326 2.30 -16.65 28.50
C MET A 326 2.86 -17.63 29.54
N ALA A 327 4.06 -17.38 30.09
CA ALA A 327 4.74 -18.32 30.98
C ALA A 327 4.01 -18.47 32.32
N GLU A 328 3.50 -17.36 32.87
CA GLU A 328 2.75 -17.35 34.13
C GLU A 328 1.42 -18.10 33.97
N LEU A 329 0.62 -17.74 32.96
CA LEU A 329 -0.65 -18.40 32.68
C LEU A 329 -0.49 -19.91 32.44
N VAL A 330 0.55 -20.31 31.69
CA VAL A 330 0.84 -21.74 31.45
C VAL A 330 1.17 -22.48 32.73
N ALA A 331 1.96 -21.87 33.63
CA ALA A 331 2.32 -22.47 34.91
C ALA A 331 1.11 -22.64 35.82
N GLU A 332 0.24 -21.63 35.90
CA GLU A 332 -1.00 -21.67 36.68
C GLU A 332 -1.99 -22.71 36.14
N VAL A 333 -2.24 -22.70 34.83
CA VAL A 333 -3.16 -23.64 34.18
C VAL A 333 -2.68 -25.09 34.37
N LYS A 334 -1.36 -25.33 34.28
CA LYS A 334 -0.76 -26.64 34.56
C LYS A 334 -0.89 -27.05 36.02
N GLY A 335 -0.80 -26.10 36.95
CA GLY A 335 -0.91 -26.33 38.39
C GLY A 335 -2.31 -26.77 38.82
N GLU A 336 -3.36 -26.26 38.18
CA GLU A 336 -4.74 -26.56 38.55
C GLU A 336 -5.40 -27.66 37.72
N SER A 337 -5.18 -27.73 36.40
CA SER A 337 -5.84 -28.72 35.54
C SER A 337 -5.00 -29.15 34.34
N SER A 338 -4.59 -30.42 34.32
CA SER A 338 -3.89 -31.03 33.18
C SER A 338 -4.72 -31.03 31.90
N VAL A 339 -6.06 -31.07 32.00
CA VAL A 339 -6.97 -31.02 30.85
C VAL A 339 -7.01 -29.61 30.26
N ALA A 340 -7.11 -28.59 31.11
CA ALA A 340 -7.05 -27.19 30.68
C ALA A 340 -5.68 -26.87 30.05
N PHE A 341 -4.60 -27.40 30.63
CA PHE A 341 -3.25 -27.26 30.08
C PHE A 341 -3.12 -27.91 28.69
N GLY A 342 -3.59 -29.16 28.53
CA GLY A 342 -3.59 -29.83 27.23
C GLY A 342 -4.40 -29.07 26.18
N LEU A 343 -5.56 -28.55 26.56
CA LEU A 343 -6.39 -27.71 25.70
C LEU A 343 -5.69 -26.38 25.34
N PHE A 344 -4.97 -25.78 26.29
CA PHE A 344 -4.23 -24.53 26.08
C PHE A 344 -3.11 -24.71 25.07
N ILE A 345 -2.36 -25.80 25.16
CA ILE A 345 -1.32 -26.11 24.17
C ILE A 345 -1.92 -26.34 22.78
N ILE A 346 -3.03 -27.09 22.69
CA ILE A 346 -3.73 -27.29 21.40
C ILE A 346 -4.22 -25.94 20.84
N PHE A 347 -4.78 -25.09 21.69
CA PHE A 347 -5.22 -23.75 21.30
C PHE A 347 -4.06 -22.91 20.78
N VAL A 348 -2.94 -22.83 21.50
CA VAL A 348 -1.76 -22.06 21.08
C VAL A 348 -1.20 -22.58 19.74
N LEU A 349 -1.18 -23.89 19.53
CA LEU A 349 -0.78 -24.47 18.25
C LEU A 349 -1.74 -24.06 17.12
N ILE A 350 -3.05 -24.15 17.34
CA ILE A 350 -4.05 -23.72 16.34
C ILE A 350 -3.93 -22.22 16.08
N ALA A 351 -3.88 -21.40 17.13
CA ALA A 351 -3.79 -19.95 17.06
C ALA A 351 -2.52 -19.49 16.33
N SER A 352 -1.36 -20.09 16.64
CA SER A 352 -0.09 -19.78 15.97
C SER A 352 -0.13 -20.15 14.49
N ILE A 353 -0.71 -21.31 14.13
CA ILE A 353 -0.90 -21.70 12.72
C ILE A 353 -1.86 -20.73 12.02
N THR A 354 -2.98 -20.36 12.64
CA THR A 354 -3.95 -19.40 12.08
C THR A 354 -3.32 -18.03 11.88
N LEU A 355 -2.55 -17.53 12.84
CA LEU A 355 -1.81 -16.27 12.72
C LEU A 355 -0.78 -16.31 11.59
N MET A 356 0.02 -17.39 11.51
CA MET A 356 1.02 -17.54 10.44
C MET A 356 0.34 -17.59 9.07
N ASN A 357 -0.76 -18.34 8.92
CA ASN A 357 -1.51 -18.41 7.67
C ASN A 357 -2.14 -17.06 7.29
N MET A 358 -2.61 -16.28 8.27
CA MET A 358 -3.07 -14.90 8.04
C MET A 358 -1.92 -13.99 7.57
N LEU A 359 -0.78 -14.03 8.27
CA LEU A 359 0.38 -13.20 7.97
C LEU A 359 0.92 -13.50 6.57
N ILE A 360 1.05 -14.79 6.22
CA ILE A 360 1.44 -15.22 4.87
C ILE A 360 0.42 -14.73 3.84
N GLY A 361 -0.88 -14.84 4.13
CA GLY A 361 -1.93 -14.33 3.24
C GLY A 361 -1.80 -12.83 2.96
N VAL A 362 -1.59 -12.02 4.01
CA VAL A 362 -1.40 -10.57 3.87
C VAL A 362 -0.09 -10.24 3.15
N LEU A 363 1.01 -10.93 3.47
CA LEU A 363 2.28 -10.73 2.78
C LEU A 363 2.18 -11.09 1.30
N CYS A 364 1.52 -12.21 0.96
CA CYS A 364 1.28 -12.60 -0.43
C CYS A 364 0.45 -11.56 -1.18
N GLU A 365 -0.58 -11.00 -0.55
CA GLU A 365 -1.38 -9.92 -1.14
C GLU A 365 -0.54 -8.67 -1.41
N VAL A 366 0.27 -8.25 -0.42
CA VAL A 366 1.16 -7.09 -0.57
C VAL A 366 2.21 -7.33 -1.65
N VAL A 367 2.87 -8.49 -1.66
CA VAL A 367 3.84 -8.86 -2.70
C VAL A 367 3.19 -8.90 -4.08
N SER A 368 1.96 -9.41 -4.19
CA SER A 368 1.21 -9.41 -5.44
C SER A 368 0.88 -7.99 -5.90
N MET A 369 0.43 -7.11 -5.01
CA MET A 369 0.16 -5.70 -5.31
C MET A 369 1.43 -4.95 -5.77
N VAL A 370 2.55 -5.14 -5.06
CA VAL A 370 3.84 -4.53 -5.43
C VAL A 370 4.30 -5.08 -6.78
N GLY A 371 4.20 -6.39 -7.00
CA GLY A 371 4.57 -7.02 -8.27
C GLY A 371 3.71 -6.55 -9.45
N GLN A 372 2.41 -6.30 -9.24
CA GLN A 372 1.55 -5.68 -10.24
C GLN A 372 1.99 -4.23 -10.54
N SER A 373 2.23 -3.44 -9.49
CA SER A 373 2.68 -2.05 -9.65
C SER A 373 4.00 -1.94 -10.42
N GLU A 374 4.99 -2.77 -10.07
CA GLU A 374 6.29 -2.80 -10.76
C GLU A 374 6.15 -3.28 -12.21
N ARG A 375 5.34 -4.32 -12.46
CA ARG A 375 5.09 -4.80 -13.83
C ARG A 375 4.44 -3.72 -14.69
N GLU A 376 3.49 -2.99 -14.14
CA GLU A 376 2.84 -1.87 -14.83
C GLU A 376 3.81 -0.71 -15.09
N GLU A 377 4.72 -0.40 -14.17
CA GLU A 377 5.77 0.61 -14.38
C GLU A 377 6.74 0.21 -15.50
N LEU A 378 7.19 -1.05 -15.50
CA LEU A 378 8.03 -1.60 -16.57
C LEU A 378 7.34 -1.55 -17.94
N LEU A 379 6.04 -1.81 -18.00
CA LEU A 379 5.27 -1.72 -19.25
C LEU A 379 5.17 -0.28 -19.74
N VAL A 380 4.95 0.68 -18.84
CA VAL A 380 4.94 2.11 -19.20
C VAL A 380 6.32 2.56 -19.71
N ASP A 381 7.42 2.14 -19.08
CA ASP A 381 8.77 2.46 -19.57
C ASP A 381 9.06 1.81 -20.94
N LEU A 382 8.59 0.58 -21.16
CA LEU A 382 8.72 -0.12 -22.44
C LEU A 382 7.95 0.58 -23.54
N VAL A 383 6.66 0.87 -23.33
CA VAL A 383 5.84 1.61 -24.31
C VAL A 383 6.44 2.98 -24.56
N LYS A 384 6.89 3.69 -23.52
CA LYS A 384 7.53 5.00 -23.68
C LYS A 384 8.78 4.91 -24.54
N ARG A 385 9.62 3.89 -24.38
CA ARG A 385 10.82 3.69 -25.22
C ARG A 385 10.45 3.38 -26.67
N GLU A 386 9.56 2.42 -26.91
CA GLU A 386 9.13 2.07 -28.27
C GLU A 386 8.47 3.26 -28.97
N LEU A 387 7.62 4.01 -28.25
CA LEU A 387 6.96 5.19 -28.78
C LEU A 387 7.94 6.34 -29.03
N LEU A 388 8.93 6.54 -28.14
CA LEU A 388 9.99 7.54 -28.33
C LEU A 388 10.86 7.21 -29.55
N ASP A 389 11.23 5.94 -29.75
CA ASP A 389 12.01 5.52 -30.91
C ASP A 389 11.23 5.77 -32.22
N ILE A 390 9.92 5.54 -32.23
CA ILE A 390 9.05 5.81 -33.39
C ILE A 390 8.85 7.31 -33.61
N ILE A 391 8.68 8.09 -32.54
CA ILE A 391 8.56 9.55 -32.62
C ILE A 391 9.85 10.16 -33.16
N LEU A 392 11.01 9.74 -32.66
CA LEU A 392 12.32 10.21 -33.13
C LEU A 392 12.61 9.77 -34.58
N ALA A 393 12.13 8.61 -35.00
CA ALA A 393 12.27 8.16 -36.39
C ALA A 393 11.36 8.92 -37.37
N ALA A 394 10.25 9.50 -36.88
CA ALA A 394 9.30 10.27 -37.66
C ALA A 394 9.55 11.78 -37.62
N ASP A 395 10.37 12.26 -36.68
CA ASP A 395 10.82 13.65 -36.52
C ASP A 395 11.89 13.97 -37.59
N GLU A 396 11.44 14.58 -38.71
CA GLU A 396 12.31 14.88 -39.86
C GLU A 396 13.01 16.24 -39.72
N ASP A 397 12.42 17.18 -38.98
CA ASP A 397 12.95 18.52 -38.80
C ASP A 397 13.85 18.66 -37.56
N GLY A 398 13.83 17.65 -36.66
CA GLY A 398 14.68 17.55 -35.50
C GLY A 398 14.36 18.59 -34.43
N ASP A 399 13.16 19.15 -34.45
CA ASP A 399 12.75 20.22 -33.54
C ASP A 399 12.30 19.68 -32.16
N GLY A 400 12.16 18.35 -32.02
CA GLY A 400 11.73 17.68 -30.80
C GLY A 400 10.25 17.89 -30.46
N LEU A 401 9.48 18.45 -31.39
CA LEU A 401 8.03 18.61 -31.37
C LEU A 401 7.44 17.71 -32.47
N MET A 402 6.17 17.33 -32.31
CA MET A 402 5.53 16.41 -33.25
C MET A 402 4.48 17.17 -34.06
N SER A 403 4.75 17.41 -35.34
CA SER A 403 3.82 18.11 -36.23
C SER A 403 2.63 17.21 -36.61
N HIS A 404 1.51 17.82 -37.00
CA HIS A 404 0.31 17.08 -37.42
C HIS A 404 0.59 16.13 -38.61
N ALA A 405 1.53 16.49 -39.49
CA ALA A 405 1.91 15.66 -40.64
C ALA A 405 2.79 14.47 -40.25
N GLU A 406 3.66 14.61 -39.27
CA GLU A 406 4.49 13.52 -38.73
C GLU A 406 3.65 12.54 -37.91
N PHE A 407 2.71 13.06 -37.11
CA PHE A 407 1.76 12.23 -36.37
C PHE A 407 0.90 11.35 -37.29
N LEU A 408 0.39 11.90 -38.39
CA LEU A 408 -0.36 11.11 -39.39
C LEU A 408 0.51 10.04 -40.04
N ARG A 409 1.79 10.31 -40.30
CA ARG A 409 2.73 9.32 -40.84
C ARG A 409 3.04 8.20 -39.84
N ILE A 410 3.13 8.49 -38.55
CA ILE A 410 3.25 7.47 -37.50
C ILE A 410 2.02 6.54 -37.54
N LEU A 411 0.81 7.09 -37.71
CA LEU A 411 -0.43 6.33 -37.82
C LEU A 411 -0.56 5.54 -39.13
N GLU A 412 0.10 5.96 -40.21
CA GLU A 412 0.15 5.21 -41.47
C GLU A 412 1.23 4.11 -41.45
N SER A 413 2.22 4.23 -40.56
CA SER A 413 3.28 3.23 -40.42
C SER A 413 2.77 1.96 -39.70
N PRO A 414 3.05 0.76 -40.22
CA PRO A 414 2.64 -0.49 -39.58
C PRO A 414 3.34 -0.73 -38.23
N GLU A 415 4.48 -0.07 -38.00
CA GLU A 415 5.23 -0.12 -36.74
C GLU A 415 4.62 0.82 -35.69
N GLY A 416 4.22 2.03 -36.07
CA GLY A 416 3.51 2.99 -35.22
C GLY A 416 2.11 2.50 -34.81
N LEU A 417 1.37 1.86 -35.73
CA LEU A 417 0.08 1.26 -35.40
C LEU A 417 0.20 0.12 -34.40
N LYS A 418 1.27 -0.68 -34.54
CA LYS A 418 1.55 -1.82 -33.66
C LYS A 418 2.01 -1.39 -32.27
N ALA A 419 2.81 -0.33 -32.17
CA ALA A 419 3.21 0.25 -30.89
C ALA A 419 2.04 0.90 -30.13
N LEU A 420 1.04 1.44 -30.85
CA LEU A 420 -0.21 1.95 -30.27
C LEU A 420 -1.19 0.82 -29.88
N GLU A 421 -1.00 -0.38 -30.42
CA GLU A 421 -1.72 -1.61 -30.09
C GLU A 421 -1.00 -2.48 -29.05
N THR A 422 0.10 -2.04 -28.46
CA THR A 422 0.81 -2.74 -27.37
C THR A 422 0.53 -2.04 -26.05
#